data_AF-A0A2G0E729-F1
#
_entry.id   AF-A0A2G0E729-F1
#
_cell.length_a   1.000
_cell.length_b   1.000
_cell.length_c   1.000
_cell.angle_alpha   90.00
_cell.angle_beta   90.00
_cell.angle_gamma   90.00
#
_symmetry.space_group_name_H-M   'P 1'
#
loop_
_entity.id
_entity.type
_entity.pdbx_description
1 polymer ?
#
loop_
_entity_poly.entity_id
_entity_poly.type
_entity_poly.pdbx_seq_one_letter_code
_entity_poly.pdbx_strand_id
1 'polypeptide(L)'
;FTTGNVQVQQAATAFWILLFCFPDLGRIQVLIFMGLILGCYWAVASNLTVGITQELTEGAGFAVAHQQMFGIFIFAKLAEWMKKRDEKKNRSIKQDKKIEDIKLPGFLSIFNENMVATSLLMLFFFGIILIVLGKDYLIQAQFMQEGQSFLFYIMTTSLNFAVYLAILQLGVRTFVDELTQSFQGISNTILPGAVPGIDVAATFGFGSPNAVTIGF
;
A
#
# COMPACT_ATOMS: atom_id res chain seq x y z
N PHE A 1 -11.29 3.08 11.67
CA PHE A 1 -11.03 2.05 10.66
C PHE A 1 -12.30 1.84 9.85
N THR A 2 -12.31 2.17 8.56
CA THR A 2 -13.53 2.11 7.72
C THR A 2 -13.39 1.21 6.48
N THR A 3 -12.26 0.51 6.32
CA THR A 3 -12.01 -0.39 5.19
C THR A 3 -12.69 -1.77 5.40
N GLY A 4 -13.97 -1.87 5.06
CA GLY A 4 -14.83 -3.00 5.45
C GLY A 4 -14.40 -4.38 4.92
N ASN A 5 -13.97 -4.49 3.66
CA ASN A 5 -13.46 -5.75 3.10
C ASN A 5 -12.25 -6.29 3.89
N VAL A 6 -11.36 -5.39 4.31
CA VAL A 6 -10.17 -5.73 5.12
C VAL A 6 -10.57 -6.14 6.53
N GLN A 7 -11.55 -5.46 7.14
CA GLN A 7 -12.09 -5.86 8.44
C GLN A 7 -12.61 -7.30 8.41
N VAL A 8 -13.35 -7.66 7.36
CA VAL A 8 -13.86 -9.03 7.17
C VAL A 8 -12.71 -10.03 7.00
N GLN A 9 -11.71 -9.73 6.18
CA GLN A 9 -10.55 -10.62 5.98
C GLN A 9 -9.73 -10.83 7.26
N GLN A 10 -9.46 -9.74 8.00
CA GLN A 10 -8.73 -9.79 9.27
C GLN A 10 -9.52 -10.54 10.32
N ALA A 11 -10.84 -10.31 10.40
CA ALA A 11 -11.72 -11.03 11.31
C ALA A 11 -11.79 -12.52 10.96
N ALA A 12 -11.93 -12.88 9.69
CA ALA A 12 -11.96 -14.27 9.25
C ALA A 12 -10.65 -15.00 9.56
N THR A 13 -9.51 -14.39 9.24
CA THR A 13 -8.19 -14.96 9.54
C THR A 13 -8.00 -15.17 11.03
N ALA A 14 -8.29 -14.14 11.83
CA ALA A 14 -8.10 -14.22 13.27
C ALA A 14 -9.08 -15.19 13.94
N PHE A 15 -10.30 -15.32 13.42
CA PHE A 15 -11.26 -16.35 13.84
C PHE A 15 -10.70 -17.75 13.65
N TRP A 16 -10.13 -18.04 12.47
CA TRP A 16 -9.48 -19.34 12.22
C TRP A 16 -8.32 -19.60 13.17
N ILE A 17 -7.43 -18.62 13.37
CA ILE A 17 -6.31 -18.77 14.31
C ILE A 17 -6.82 -19.10 15.72
N LEU A 18 -7.86 -18.39 16.18
CA LEU A 18 -8.39 -18.55 17.52
C LEU A 18 -9.05 -19.93 17.70
N LEU A 19 -9.78 -20.42 16.69
CA LEU A 19 -10.32 -21.79 16.71
C LEU A 19 -9.21 -22.86 16.74
N PHE A 20 -8.12 -22.68 15.98
CA PHE A 20 -7.02 -23.64 15.99
C PHE A 20 -6.24 -23.65 17.30
N CYS A 21 -5.99 -22.47 17.88
CA CYS A 21 -5.24 -22.36 19.13
C CYS A 21 -6.08 -22.71 20.37
N PHE A 22 -7.39 -22.47 20.32
CA PHE A 22 -8.31 -22.64 21.45
C PHE A 22 -9.62 -23.31 21.00
N PRO A 23 -9.56 -24.60 20.62
CA PRO A 23 -10.71 -25.31 20.05
C PRO A 23 -11.89 -25.46 21.02
N ASP A 24 -11.63 -25.40 22.33
CA ASP A 24 -12.66 -25.56 23.37
C ASP A 24 -13.45 -24.27 23.67
N LEU A 25 -13.09 -23.13 23.05
CA LEU A 25 -13.80 -21.88 23.27
C LEU A 25 -15.20 -21.91 22.65
N GLY A 26 -16.20 -21.59 23.45
CA GLY A 26 -17.57 -21.43 23.01
C GLY A 26 -17.80 -20.16 22.18
N ARG A 27 -18.85 -20.15 21.36
CA ARG A 27 -19.20 -19.06 20.43
C ARG A 27 -19.14 -17.65 21.04
N ILE A 28 -19.68 -17.48 22.24
CA ILE A 28 -19.74 -16.16 22.91
C ILE A 28 -18.35 -15.70 23.33
N GLN A 29 -17.53 -16.61 23.84
CA GLN A 29 -16.17 -16.30 24.27
C GLN A 29 -15.33 -15.89 23.06
N VAL A 30 -15.40 -16.65 21.96
CA VAL A 30 -14.74 -16.32 20.69
C VAL A 30 -15.13 -14.91 20.23
N LEU A 31 -16.42 -14.58 20.25
CA LEU A 31 -16.91 -13.26 19.82
C LEU A 31 -16.36 -12.11 20.68
N ILE A 32 -16.32 -12.29 22.01
CA ILE A 32 -15.78 -11.30 22.95
C ILE A 32 -14.28 -11.10 22.73
N PHE A 33 -13.51 -12.20 22.71
CA PHE A 33 -12.06 -12.14 22.47
C PHE A 33 -11.76 -11.51 21.12
N MET A 34 -12.52 -11.87 20.08
CA MET A 34 -12.32 -11.33 18.75
C MET A 34 -12.59 -9.84 18.69
N GLY A 35 -13.72 -9.39 19.25
CA GLY A 35 -14.07 -7.98 19.31
C GLY A 35 -13.02 -7.14 20.03
N LEU A 36 -12.48 -7.65 21.16
CA LEU A 36 -11.45 -6.95 21.92
C LEU A 36 -10.11 -6.88 21.18
N ILE A 37 -9.63 -8.01 20.65
CA ILE A 37 -8.33 -8.07 19.97
C ILE A 37 -8.36 -7.24 18.68
N LEU A 38 -9.37 -7.45 17.83
CA LEU A 38 -9.48 -6.73 16.56
C LEU A 38 -9.80 -5.25 16.79
N GLY A 39 -10.70 -4.93 17.72
CA GLY A 39 -11.01 -3.55 18.06
C GLY A 39 -9.78 -2.79 18.57
N CYS A 40 -8.99 -3.41 19.45
CA CYS A 40 -7.73 -2.84 19.93
C CYS A 40 -6.71 -2.68 18.79
N TYR A 41 -6.53 -3.72 17.98
CA TYR A 41 -5.64 -3.68 16.81
C TYR A 41 -6.02 -2.55 15.86
N TRP A 42 -7.29 -2.46 15.45
CA TRP A 42 -7.77 -1.44 14.54
C TRP A 42 -7.60 -0.04 15.11
N ALA A 43 -7.96 0.18 16.37
CA ALA A 43 -7.83 1.49 17.00
C ALA A 43 -6.37 1.92 17.17
N VAL A 44 -5.54 1.07 17.80
CA VAL A 44 -4.15 1.40 18.10
C VAL A 44 -3.33 1.50 16.82
N ALA A 45 -3.42 0.50 15.94
CA ALA A 45 -2.56 0.45 14.77
C ALA A 45 -2.93 1.54 13.75
N SER A 46 -4.21 1.87 13.53
CA SER A 46 -4.55 2.99 12.66
C SER A 46 -4.12 4.32 13.25
N ASN A 47 -4.24 4.49 14.59
CA ASN A 47 -3.81 5.71 15.26
C ASN A 47 -2.29 5.95 15.15
N LEU A 48 -1.48 4.88 15.18
CA LEU A 48 -0.03 4.98 14.96
C LEU A 48 0.32 5.52 13.56
N THR A 49 -0.54 5.33 12.57
CA THR A 49 -0.30 5.84 11.21
C THR A 49 -0.69 7.30 11.03
N VAL A 50 -1.53 7.89 11.90
CA VAL A 50 -2.09 9.25 11.73
C VAL A 50 -0.99 10.26 11.41
N GLY A 51 -0.01 10.43 12.30
CA GLY A 51 1.06 11.42 12.10
C GLY A 51 1.91 11.17 10.85
N ILE A 52 2.21 9.90 10.57
CA ILE A 52 3.00 9.48 9.40
C ILE A 52 2.24 9.77 8.10
N THR A 53 0.94 9.48 8.08
CA THR A 53 0.09 9.76 6.93
C THR A 53 -0.04 11.27 6.73
N GLN A 54 -0.25 12.05 7.79
CA GLN A 54 -0.31 13.51 7.67
C GLN A 54 0.99 14.11 7.10
N GLU A 55 2.16 13.60 7.50
CA GLU A 55 3.44 14.03 6.95
C GLU A 55 3.58 13.68 5.46
N LEU A 56 3.17 12.48 5.06
CA LEU A 56 3.21 12.03 3.67
C LEU A 56 2.24 12.80 2.76
N THR A 57 1.04 13.10 3.27
CA THR A 57 -0.07 13.66 2.49
C THR A 57 -0.22 15.17 2.69
N GLU A 58 0.77 15.84 3.28
CA GLU A 58 0.75 17.29 3.54
C GLU A 58 -0.52 17.76 4.29
N GLY A 59 -1.01 16.95 5.22
CA GLY A 59 -2.18 17.30 6.03
C GLY A 59 -3.56 16.95 5.45
N ALA A 60 -3.65 16.00 4.50
CA ALA A 60 -4.92 15.57 3.88
C ALA A 60 -6.00 15.00 4.83
N GLY A 61 -5.73 14.85 6.13
CA GLY A 61 -6.78 14.61 7.12
C GLY A 61 -7.29 13.17 7.25
N PHE A 62 -6.55 12.17 6.74
CA PHE A 62 -6.86 10.75 6.94
C PHE A 62 -5.69 9.94 7.53
N ALA A 63 -5.95 8.70 7.92
CA ALA A 63 -4.97 7.73 8.39
C ALA A 63 -5.06 6.43 7.58
N VAL A 64 -3.99 5.62 7.59
CA VAL A 64 -4.03 4.29 6.97
C VAL A 64 -4.65 3.28 7.92
N ALA A 65 -5.73 2.65 7.45
CA ALA A 65 -6.42 1.58 8.16
C ALA A 65 -6.52 0.35 7.25
N HIS A 66 -5.42 -0.42 7.22
CA HIS A 66 -5.27 -1.58 6.36
C HIS A 66 -4.46 -2.67 7.07
N GLN A 67 -3.86 -3.62 6.34
CA GLN A 67 -3.18 -4.78 6.90
C GLN A 67 -1.80 -4.47 7.50
N GLN A 68 -1.07 -3.51 6.93
CA GLN A 68 0.34 -3.25 7.19
C GLN A 68 0.61 -2.05 8.11
N MET A 69 -0.36 -1.64 8.94
CA MET A 69 -0.29 -0.43 9.78
C MET A 69 0.94 -0.40 10.71
N PHE A 70 1.23 -1.50 11.42
CA PHE A 70 2.43 -1.59 12.25
C PHE A 70 3.73 -1.58 11.43
N GLY A 71 3.71 -2.20 10.25
CA GLY A 71 4.85 -2.17 9.33
C GLY A 71 5.16 -0.73 8.92
N ILE A 72 4.15 0.03 8.51
CA ILE A 72 4.27 1.47 8.19
C ILE A 72 4.89 2.22 9.37
N PHE A 73 4.39 2.00 10.59
CA PHE A 73 4.93 2.65 11.79
C PHE A 73 6.41 2.31 12.02
N ILE A 74 6.78 1.03 11.95
CA ILE A 74 8.16 0.57 12.16
C ILE A 74 9.10 1.17 11.11
N PHE A 75 8.73 1.10 9.82
CA PHE A 75 9.57 1.61 8.74
C PHE A 75 9.68 3.14 8.74
N ALA A 76 8.61 3.85 9.10
CA ALA A 76 8.66 5.30 9.30
C ALA A 76 9.62 5.68 10.43
N LYS A 77 9.57 4.98 11.58
CA LYS A 77 10.50 5.21 12.68
C LYS A 77 11.94 4.84 12.34
N LEU A 78 12.13 3.78 11.57
CA LEU A 78 13.45 3.41 11.07
C LEU A 78 14.01 4.48 10.14
N ALA A 79 13.20 5.02 9.21
CA ALA A 79 13.58 6.11 8.33
C ALA A 79 13.96 7.38 9.12
N GLU A 80 13.15 7.76 10.10
CA GLU A 80 13.42 8.89 11.00
C GLU A 80 14.75 8.70 11.76
N TRP A 81 15.00 7.48 12.25
CA TRP A 81 16.26 7.14 12.93
C TRP A 81 17.47 7.20 12.00
N MET A 82 17.36 6.68 10.77
CA MET A 82 18.42 6.74 9.76
C MET A 82 18.75 8.20 9.42
N LYS A 83 17.74 9.04 9.22
CA LYS A 83 17.90 10.48 8.98
C LYS A 83 18.69 11.17 10.11
N LYS A 84 18.27 11.00 11.37
CA LYS A 84 18.95 11.58 12.55
C LYS A 84 20.41 11.09 12.69
N ARG A 85 20.67 9.82 12.36
CA ARG A 85 22.01 9.23 12.39
C ARG A 85 22.93 9.86 11.35
N ASP A 86 22.43 10.12 10.15
CA ASP A 86 23.22 10.72 9.06
C ASP A 86 23.46 12.23 9.28
N GLU A 87 22.49 12.94 9.86
CA GLU A 87 22.64 14.31 10.33
C GLU A 87 23.77 14.41 11.39
N LYS A 88 23.77 13.53 12.39
CA LYS A 88 24.78 13.49 13.46
C LYS A 88 26.20 13.20 12.95
N LYS A 89 26.34 12.55 11.78
CA LYS A 89 27.64 12.23 11.17
C LYS A 89 28.12 13.29 10.17
N ASN A 90 27.47 14.46 10.09
CA ASN A 90 27.72 15.49 9.08
C ASN A 90 27.72 14.92 7.64
N ARG A 91 26.94 13.86 7.39
CA ARG A 91 26.71 13.33 6.05
C ARG A 91 25.57 14.05 5.33
N SER A 92 24.89 14.97 6.03
CA SER A 92 23.72 15.76 5.61
C SER A 92 23.91 16.66 4.39
N ILE A 93 25.12 16.78 3.83
CA ILE A 93 25.36 17.57 2.62
C ILE A 93 24.89 16.84 1.34
N LYS A 94 24.69 15.52 1.37
CA LYS A 94 23.98 14.82 0.28
C LYS A 94 22.49 14.77 0.62
N GLN A 95 21.84 15.89 0.36
CA GLN A 95 20.39 16.17 0.30
C GLN A 95 19.47 14.95 0.50
N ASP A 96 18.43 15.12 1.31
CA ASP A 96 17.18 14.35 1.31
C ASP A 96 16.60 14.32 -0.13
N LYS A 97 17.18 13.52 -1.02
CA LYS A 97 16.72 13.39 -2.39
C LYS A 97 15.52 12.48 -2.34
N LYS A 98 14.36 13.04 -2.71
CA LYS A 98 13.22 12.19 -3.04
C LYS A 98 13.65 11.29 -4.21
N ILE A 99 13.04 10.12 -4.33
CA ILE A 99 13.36 9.17 -5.41
C ILE A 99 13.26 9.84 -6.78
N GLU A 100 12.32 10.78 -6.94
CA GLU A 100 12.13 11.63 -8.12
C GLU A 100 13.24 12.67 -8.39
N ASP A 101 14.05 13.03 -7.39
CA ASP A 101 15.16 13.99 -7.55
C ASP A 101 16.44 13.32 -8.10
N ILE A 102 16.43 12.01 -8.25
CA ILE A 102 17.55 11.22 -8.78
C ILE A 102 17.57 11.37 -10.30
N LYS A 103 18.30 12.35 -10.81
CA LYS A 103 18.52 12.51 -12.26
C LYS A 103 19.56 11.52 -12.78
N LEU A 104 19.10 10.52 -13.54
CA LEU A 104 19.97 9.55 -14.21
C LEU A 104 20.57 10.14 -15.51
N PRO A 105 21.87 9.88 -15.83
CA PRO A 105 22.53 10.44 -17.01
C PRO A 105 22.20 9.69 -18.32
N GLY A 106 22.15 10.43 -19.44
CA GLY A 106 22.05 9.86 -20.80
C GLY A 106 20.75 9.09 -21.06
N PHE A 107 20.83 7.92 -21.69
CA PHE A 107 19.67 7.05 -21.96
C PHE A 107 18.92 6.62 -20.70
N LEU A 108 19.59 6.55 -19.55
CA LEU A 108 18.93 6.19 -18.28
C LEU A 108 17.96 7.27 -17.78
N SER A 109 17.95 8.47 -18.38
CA SER A 109 16.96 9.51 -18.06
C SER A 109 15.51 9.10 -18.38
N ILE A 110 15.28 8.08 -19.23
CA ILE A 110 13.94 7.53 -19.46
C ILE A 110 13.31 6.97 -18.18
N PHE A 111 14.12 6.53 -17.21
CA PHE A 111 13.67 6.05 -15.91
C PHE A 111 13.30 7.18 -14.94
N ASN A 112 13.55 8.44 -15.31
CA ASN A 112 13.03 9.58 -14.56
C ASN A 112 11.53 9.79 -14.83
N GLU A 113 10.99 9.25 -15.93
CA GLU A 113 9.56 9.24 -16.20
C GLU A 113 8.93 8.05 -15.48
N ASN A 114 7.96 8.32 -14.60
CA ASN A 114 7.41 7.33 -13.68
C ASN A 114 6.70 6.17 -14.39
N MET A 115 5.92 6.47 -15.42
CA MET A 115 5.17 5.48 -16.18
C MET A 115 6.13 4.55 -16.94
N VAL A 116 7.17 5.09 -17.57
CA VAL A 116 8.18 4.33 -18.31
C VAL A 116 9.02 3.49 -17.35
N ALA A 117 9.49 4.07 -16.24
CA ALA A 117 10.26 3.36 -15.23
C ALA A 117 9.47 2.19 -14.63
N THR A 118 8.21 2.46 -14.26
CA THR A 118 7.31 1.45 -13.69
C THR A 118 6.99 0.36 -14.70
N SER A 119 6.68 0.72 -15.94
CA SER A 119 6.41 -0.23 -17.01
C SER A 119 7.59 -1.16 -17.28
N LEU A 120 8.82 -0.63 -17.33
CA LEU A 120 10.03 -1.43 -17.56
C LEU A 120 10.35 -2.33 -16.37
N LEU A 121 10.24 -1.81 -15.14
CA LEU A 121 10.50 -2.60 -13.94
C LEU A 121 9.51 -3.75 -13.82
N MET A 122 8.21 -3.49 -14.06
CA MET A 122 7.16 -4.50 -14.00
C MET A 122 7.27 -5.49 -15.16
N LEU A 123 7.66 -5.05 -16.36
CA LEU A 123 7.98 -5.93 -17.48
C LEU A 123 9.12 -6.88 -17.13
N PHE A 124 10.16 -6.40 -16.47
CA PHE A 124 11.26 -7.26 -16.03
C PHE A 124 10.81 -8.22 -14.93
N PHE A 125 10.16 -7.72 -13.89
CA PHE A 125 9.75 -8.51 -12.73
C PHE A 125 8.71 -9.59 -13.10
N PHE A 126 7.58 -9.20 -13.67
CA PHE A 126 6.55 -10.15 -14.10
C PHE A 126 6.97 -10.94 -15.34
N GLY A 127 7.76 -10.35 -16.23
CA GLY A 127 8.29 -11.07 -17.38
C GLY A 127 9.15 -12.25 -16.98
N ILE A 128 10.04 -12.09 -15.99
CA ILE A 128 10.83 -13.21 -15.45
C ILE A 128 9.92 -14.28 -14.85
N ILE A 129 8.94 -13.89 -14.04
CA ILE A 129 8.01 -14.84 -13.41
C ILE A 129 7.24 -15.63 -14.49
N LEU A 130 6.70 -14.95 -15.51
CA LEU A 130 5.95 -15.58 -16.59
C LEU A 130 6.82 -16.49 -17.46
N ILE A 131 8.08 -16.11 -17.69
CA ILE A 131 9.06 -16.96 -18.39
C ILE A 131 9.35 -18.23 -17.57
N VAL A 132 9.54 -18.10 -16.24
CA VAL A 132 9.80 -19.24 -15.34
C VAL A 132 8.60 -20.17 -15.24
N LEU A 133 7.37 -19.64 -15.19
CA LEU A 133 6.14 -20.44 -15.23
C LEU A 133 6.00 -21.17 -16.58
N GLY A 134 6.37 -20.50 -17.67
CA GLY A 134 6.35 -21.05 -19.01
C GLY A 134 4.96 -21.04 -19.65
N LYS A 135 4.95 -21.09 -20.99
CA LYS A 135 3.73 -21.02 -21.81
C LYS A 135 2.76 -22.16 -21.52
N ASP A 136 3.27 -23.38 -21.38
CA ASP A 136 2.43 -24.58 -21.24
C ASP A 136 1.61 -24.55 -19.94
N TYR A 137 2.24 -24.13 -18.83
CA TYR A 137 1.55 -23.93 -17.56
C TYR A 137 0.46 -22.86 -17.67
N LEU A 138 0.76 -21.73 -18.31
CA LEU A 138 -0.20 -20.62 -18.44
C LEU A 138 -1.42 -20.99 -19.28
N ILE A 139 -1.25 -21.83 -20.31
CA ILE A 139 -2.37 -22.36 -21.10
C ILE A 139 -3.16 -23.38 -20.28
N GLN A 140 -2.47 -24.31 -19.61
CA GLN A 140 -3.12 -25.33 -18.79
C GLN A 140 -3.96 -24.73 -17.66
N ALA A 141 -3.41 -23.71 -16.99
CA ALA A 141 -4.07 -22.98 -15.90
C ALA A 141 -5.10 -21.94 -16.39
N GLN A 142 -5.37 -21.88 -17.70
CA GLN A 142 -6.36 -20.97 -18.31
C GLN A 142 -6.04 -19.48 -18.14
N PHE A 143 -4.78 -19.13 -17.88
CA PHE A 143 -4.32 -17.74 -17.84
C PHE A 143 -4.03 -17.17 -19.23
N MET A 144 -3.67 -18.03 -20.19
CA MET A 144 -3.34 -17.67 -21.56
C MET A 144 -4.12 -18.55 -22.54
N GLN A 145 -4.63 -17.97 -23.63
CA GLN A 145 -5.37 -18.73 -24.64
C GLN A 145 -4.44 -19.51 -25.56
N GLU A 146 -4.89 -20.68 -26.00
CA GLU A 146 -4.17 -21.48 -27.00
C GLU A 146 -4.06 -20.70 -28.32
N GLY A 147 -2.85 -20.64 -28.89
CA GLY A 147 -2.55 -19.84 -30.09
C GLY A 147 -2.17 -18.38 -29.85
N GLN A 148 -2.32 -17.85 -28.62
CA GLN A 148 -1.84 -16.51 -28.29
C GLN A 148 -0.30 -16.44 -28.36
N SER A 149 0.25 -15.28 -28.75
CA SER A 149 1.69 -15.07 -28.72
C SER A 149 2.18 -14.86 -27.29
N PHE A 150 3.13 -15.69 -26.86
CA PHE A 150 3.66 -15.66 -25.50
C PHE A 150 4.40 -14.35 -25.19
N LEU A 151 5.14 -13.82 -26.16
CA LEU A 151 5.81 -12.52 -26.04
C LEU A 151 4.80 -11.39 -25.79
N PHE A 152 3.75 -11.31 -26.60
CA PHE A 152 2.71 -10.29 -26.45
C PHE A 152 1.94 -10.47 -25.15
N TYR A 153 1.69 -11.71 -24.71
CA TYR A 153 1.07 -11.97 -23.41
C TYR A 153 1.91 -11.41 -22.26
N ILE A 154 3.23 -11.65 -22.26
CA ILE A 154 4.13 -11.11 -21.23
C ILE A 154 4.11 -9.58 -21.24
N MET A 155 4.25 -8.97 -22.43
CA MET A 155 4.24 -7.52 -22.56
C MET A 155 2.92 -6.92 -22.07
N THR A 156 1.78 -7.42 -22.55
CA THR A 156 0.46 -6.90 -22.16
C THR A 156 0.21 -7.08 -20.67
N THR A 157 0.43 -8.27 -20.12
CA THR A 157 0.20 -8.55 -18.70
C THR A 157 1.05 -7.65 -17.80
N SER A 158 2.32 -7.47 -18.15
CA SER A 158 3.23 -6.66 -17.32
C SER A 158 2.99 -5.16 -17.46
N LEU A 159 2.68 -4.67 -18.66
CA LEU A 159 2.40 -3.25 -18.90
C LEU A 159 1.03 -2.82 -18.35
N ASN A 160 0.04 -3.72 -18.33
CA ASN A 160 -1.26 -3.45 -17.72
C ASN A 160 -1.16 -3.05 -16.25
N PHE A 161 -0.15 -3.55 -15.52
CA PHE A 161 0.09 -3.12 -14.14
C PHE A 161 0.34 -1.61 -14.05
N ALA A 162 1.22 -1.07 -14.90
CA ALA A 162 1.53 0.36 -14.92
C ALA A 162 0.28 1.20 -15.28
N VAL A 163 -0.53 0.71 -16.21
CA VAL A 163 -1.81 1.34 -16.59
C VAL A 163 -2.77 1.38 -15.39
N TYR A 164 -2.97 0.25 -14.70
CA TYR A 164 -3.85 0.19 -13.53
C TYR A 164 -3.36 1.04 -12.37
N LEU A 165 -2.05 1.09 -12.12
CA LEU A 165 -1.48 1.96 -11.09
C LEU A 165 -1.72 3.44 -11.42
N ALA A 166 -1.54 3.84 -12.68
CA ALA A 166 -1.82 5.21 -13.11
C ALA A 166 -3.31 5.58 -12.95
N ILE A 167 -4.22 4.67 -13.33
CA ILE A 167 -5.66 4.85 -13.13
C ILE A 167 -5.98 4.99 -11.63
N LEU A 168 -5.37 4.15 -10.78
CA LEU A 168 -5.56 4.19 -9.34
C LEU A 168 -5.09 5.53 -8.76
N GLN A 169 -3.88 5.98 -9.12
CA GLN A 169 -3.33 7.25 -8.62
C GLN A 169 -4.21 8.46 -9.01
N LEU A 170 -4.77 8.45 -10.22
CA LEU A 170 -5.69 9.49 -10.68
C LEU A 170 -7.00 9.49 -9.89
N GLY A 171 -7.60 8.31 -9.68
CA GLY A 171 -8.86 8.20 -8.93
C GLY A 171 -8.73 8.49 -7.43
N VAL A 172 -7.58 8.16 -6.84
CA VAL A 172 -7.34 8.31 -5.41
C VAL A 172 -7.42 9.77 -4.94
N ARG A 173 -6.86 10.72 -5.69
CA ARG A 173 -6.86 12.14 -5.26
C ARG A 173 -8.28 12.69 -5.14
N THR A 174 -9.08 12.51 -6.18
CA THR A 174 -10.49 12.94 -6.18
C THR A 174 -11.28 12.26 -5.07
N PHE A 175 -11.04 10.97 -4.81
CA PHE A 175 -11.70 10.25 -3.73
C PHE A 175 -11.32 10.79 -2.35
N VAL A 176 -10.04 11.05 -2.09
CA VAL A 176 -9.56 11.54 -0.80
C VAL A 176 -10.10 12.92 -0.50
N ASP A 177 -10.12 13.82 -1.48
CA ASP A 177 -10.62 15.19 -1.29
C ASP A 177 -12.09 15.20 -0.85
N GLU A 178 -12.95 14.45 -1.53
CA GLU A 178 -14.38 14.32 -1.19
C GLU A 178 -14.57 13.61 0.17
N LEU A 179 -13.77 12.57 0.43
CA LEU A 179 -13.87 11.83 1.69
C LEU A 179 -13.50 12.72 2.88
N THR A 180 -12.40 13.46 2.81
CA THR A 180 -11.97 14.33 3.89
C THR A 180 -13.01 15.41 4.18
N GLN A 181 -13.60 16.02 3.15
CA GLN A 181 -14.69 17.00 3.33
C GLN A 181 -15.91 16.39 3.99
N SER A 182 -16.35 15.21 3.54
CA SER A 182 -17.51 14.52 4.14
C SER A 182 -17.27 14.13 5.62
N PHE A 183 -16.03 13.77 5.98
CA PHE A 183 -15.68 13.39 7.35
C PHE A 183 -15.55 14.58 8.29
N GLN A 184 -15.30 15.79 7.80
CA GLN A 184 -15.33 17.00 8.64
C GLN A 184 -16.72 17.18 9.28
N GLY A 185 -17.80 16.92 8.53
CA GLY A 185 -19.17 16.99 9.07
C GLY A 185 -19.41 15.99 10.21
N ILE A 186 -18.91 14.75 10.05
CA ILE A 186 -19.01 13.70 11.08
C ILE A 186 -18.17 14.05 12.30
N SER A 187 -16.93 14.50 12.09
CA SER A 187 -16.02 14.89 13.17
C SER A 187 -16.61 16.05 13.99
N ASN A 188 -17.16 17.06 13.34
CA ASN A 188 -17.70 18.25 14.01
C ASN A 188 -19.01 17.99 14.78
N THR A 189 -19.73 16.91 14.47
CA THR A 189 -21.08 16.66 15.02
C THR A 189 -21.13 15.44 15.94
N ILE A 190 -20.62 14.30 15.47
CA ILE A 190 -20.86 12.99 16.12
C ILE A 190 -19.61 12.51 16.87
N LEU A 191 -18.42 12.68 16.27
CA LEU A 191 -17.16 12.16 16.83
C LEU A 191 -16.06 13.23 16.81
N PRO A 192 -16.06 14.16 17.79
CA PRO A 192 -15.07 15.25 17.87
C PRO A 192 -13.63 14.76 17.77
N GLY A 193 -12.90 15.24 16.76
CA GLY A 193 -11.50 14.91 16.55
C GLY A 193 -11.24 13.54 15.91
N ALA A 194 -12.28 12.88 15.39
CA ALA A 194 -12.11 11.63 14.67
C ALA A 194 -11.40 11.83 13.33
N VAL A 195 -10.37 11.03 13.09
CA VAL A 195 -9.66 10.95 11.80
C VAL A 195 -10.14 9.70 11.06
N PRO A 196 -10.62 9.83 9.80
CA PRO A 196 -11.00 8.66 9.01
C PRO A 196 -9.77 7.80 8.72
N GLY A 197 -9.86 6.52 9.05
CA GLY A 197 -8.86 5.52 8.68
C GLY A 197 -9.32 4.76 7.45
N ILE A 198 -8.62 4.92 6.32
CA ILE A 198 -9.02 4.41 4.99
C ILE A 198 -7.96 3.49 4.36
N ASP A 199 -8.24 2.98 3.15
CA ASP A 199 -7.36 2.08 2.41
C ASP A 199 -5.96 2.68 2.17
N VAL A 200 -4.92 1.84 2.23
CA VAL A 200 -3.53 2.25 1.98
C VAL A 200 -3.33 2.82 0.58
N ALA A 201 -4.10 2.36 -0.40
CA ALA A 201 -4.06 2.87 -1.77
C ALA A 201 -4.28 4.40 -1.82
N ALA A 202 -5.00 4.97 -0.84
CA ALA A 202 -5.19 6.41 -0.72
C ALA A 202 -3.88 7.19 -0.61
N THR A 203 -2.80 6.56 -0.12
CA THR A 203 -1.48 7.19 0.00
C THR A 203 -0.69 7.21 -1.30
N PHE A 204 -1.04 6.37 -2.28
CA PHE A 204 -0.27 6.23 -3.52
C PHE A 204 -0.33 7.47 -4.42
N GLY A 205 -1.31 8.35 -4.21
CA GLY A 205 -1.43 9.63 -4.91
C GLY A 205 -0.56 10.76 -4.35
N PHE A 206 0.08 10.57 -3.19
CA PHE A 206 0.80 11.64 -2.46
C PHE A 206 2.31 11.41 -2.35
N GLY A 207 2.77 10.16 -2.35
CA GLY A 207 4.19 9.83 -2.32
C GLY A 207 4.89 10.03 -3.67
N SER A 208 6.22 9.86 -3.67
CA SER A 208 6.97 9.85 -4.94
C SER A 208 6.40 8.75 -5.84
N PRO A 209 6.07 9.06 -7.12
CA PRO A 209 5.39 8.10 -7.99
C PRO A 209 6.10 6.75 -8.11
N ASN A 210 7.44 6.75 -8.05
CA ASN A 210 8.28 5.56 -8.16
C ASN A 210 8.39 4.75 -6.84
N ALA A 211 7.96 5.30 -5.70
CA ALA A 211 8.14 4.66 -4.40
C ALA A 211 7.33 3.36 -4.29
N VAL A 212 6.10 3.35 -4.81
CA VAL A 212 5.24 2.15 -4.81
C VAL A 212 5.87 1.03 -5.64
N THR A 213 6.36 1.38 -6.82
CA THR A 213 7.01 0.45 -7.76
C THR A 213 8.29 -0.15 -7.20
N ILE A 214 9.12 0.65 -6.51
CA ILE A 214 10.39 0.17 -5.93
C ILE A 214 10.16 -0.64 -4.65
N GLY A 215 9.12 -0.30 -3.89
CA GLY A 215 8.77 -1.02 -2.66
C GLY A 215 8.02 -2.34 -2.89
N PHE A 216 7.46 -2.55 -4.08
CA PHE A 216 6.80 -3.78 -4.51
C PHE A 216 7.82 -4.89 -4.77
#